data_AF-A0A432X142-F1
#
_entry.id   AF-A0A432X142-F1
#
_cell.length_a   1.000
_cell.length_b   1.000
_cell.length_c   1.000
_cell.angle_alpha   90.00
_cell.angle_beta   90.00
_cell.angle_gamma   90.00
#
_symmetry.space_group_name_H-M   'P 1'
#
loop_
_entity.id
_entity.type
_entity.pdbx_description
1 polymer ?
#
loop_
_entity_poly.entity_id
_entity_poly.type
_entity_poly.pdbx_seq_one_letter_code
_entity_poly.pdbx_strand_id
1 'polypeptide(L)'
;MYKLLLTVFICLVLSSCSSVPESSAESQTDTKASRTCKETALDIYKNLDQESINTLQETEKEDLIQFHFGWGMGIRNSYGLWSEDSPVRKSCAAMSGEQDMHPDSASSVIMELVWELVHDSM
;
A
#
# COMPACT_ATOMS: atom_id res chain seq x y z
N MET A 1 43.43 37.90 45.28
CA MET A 1 42.89 38.93 46.20
C MET A 1 41.37 38.89 46.14
N TYR A 2 40.70 38.82 47.30
CA TYR A 2 39.25 38.61 47.38
C TYR A 2 38.43 39.89 47.18
N LYS A 3 37.38 39.79 46.35
CA LYS A 3 36.06 40.44 46.47
C LYS A 3 35.10 39.47 45.76
N LEU A 4 34.22 38.71 46.39
CA LEU A 4 33.34 38.97 47.55
C LEU A 4 32.67 40.34 47.48
N LEU A 5 31.56 40.37 46.75
CA LEU A 5 30.42 41.20 47.10
C LEU A 5 29.15 40.41 46.79
N LEU A 6 28.43 40.09 47.86
CA LEU A 6 27.19 39.32 47.85
C LEU A 6 26.04 40.30 47.62
N THR A 7 25.34 40.18 46.48
CA THR A 7 24.06 40.89 46.27
C THR A 7 22.99 39.90 45.87
N VAL A 8 22.35 39.32 46.89
CA VAL A 8 21.11 38.56 46.72
C VAL A 8 19.99 39.57 46.44
N PHE A 9 19.45 39.55 45.22
CA PHE A 9 18.16 40.18 44.93
C PHE A 9 17.15 39.10 44.55
N ILE A 10 16.38 38.67 45.55
CA ILE A 10 15.26 37.74 45.38
C ILE A 10 14.10 38.54 44.78
N CYS A 11 13.75 38.24 43.54
CA CYS A 11 12.50 38.65 42.90
C CYS A 11 11.73 37.41 42.42
N LEU A 12 11.05 36.75 43.37
CA LEU A 12 9.70 36.24 43.12
C LEU A 12 8.83 37.48 42.82
N VAL A 13 7.91 37.60 41.86
CA VAL A 13 7.10 36.66 41.04
C VAL A 13 6.88 37.31 39.62
N LEU A 14 6.22 36.76 38.59
CA LEU A 14 5.37 35.56 38.35
C LEU A 14 5.36 35.24 36.82
N SER A 15 4.55 34.25 36.42
CA SER A 15 3.88 34.12 35.11
C SER A 15 4.68 33.62 33.89
N SER A 16 4.83 32.30 33.83
CA SER A 16 4.70 31.47 32.60
C SER A 16 5.37 31.97 31.31
N CYS A 17 6.68 31.77 31.19
CA CYS A 17 7.28 31.57 29.87
C CYS A 17 6.75 30.25 29.30
N SER A 18 5.87 30.34 28.30
CA SER A 18 5.39 29.17 27.56
C SER A 18 6.56 28.52 26.83
N SER A 19 7.03 27.39 27.35
CA SER A 19 7.99 26.54 26.64
C SER A 19 7.27 25.94 25.44
N VAL A 20 7.44 26.56 24.28
CA VAL A 20 7.11 25.95 22.98
C VAL A 20 7.78 24.58 22.96
N PRO A 21 7.03 23.47 22.91
CA PRO A 21 7.64 22.18 22.66
C PRO A 21 8.21 22.28 21.25
N GLU A 22 9.53 22.17 21.16
CA GLU A 22 10.21 22.01 19.88
C GLU A 22 9.77 20.65 19.35
N SER A 23 8.68 20.67 18.60
CA SER A 23 8.13 19.52 17.90
C SER A 23 9.09 19.17 16.77
N SER A 24 10.22 18.56 17.14
CA SER A 24 10.95 17.68 16.25
C SER A 24 9.94 16.68 15.74
N ALA A 25 9.50 16.87 14.49
CA ALA A 25 8.53 16.01 13.85
C ALA A 25 9.15 14.62 13.76
N GLU A 26 8.84 13.77 14.74
CA GLU A 26 8.98 12.34 14.58
C GLU A 26 8.30 11.99 13.26
N SER A 27 9.06 11.33 12.39
CA SER A 27 8.52 10.82 11.15
C SER A 27 7.36 9.90 11.53
N GLN A 28 6.14 10.39 11.31
CA GLN A 28 4.95 9.58 11.47
C GLN A 28 5.03 8.52 10.37
N THR A 29 5.60 7.37 10.73
CA THR A 29 5.49 6.13 9.97
C THR A 29 4.05 5.66 10.11
N ASP A 30 3.16 6.39 9.44
CA ASP A 30 1.76 6.07 9.28
C ASP A 30 1.71 4.90 8.28
N THR A 31 2.09 3.71 8.78
CA THR A 31 2.17 2.47 8.01
C THR A 31 0.77 1.98 7.70
N LYS A 32 0.10 2.68 6.78
CA LYS A 32 -0.93 2.08 5.94
C LYS A 32 -0.29 0.83 5.31
N ALA A 33 -0.75 -0.34 5.75
CA ALA A 33 -0.19 -1.62 5.33
C ALA A 33 -0.11 -1.66 3.80
N SER A 34 1.09 -1.91 3.28
CA SER A 34 1.37 -1.79 1.85
C SER A 34 0.73 -2.97 1.12
N ARG A 35 -0.31 -2.69 0.32
CA ARG A 35 -1.16 -3.72 -0.29
C ARG A 35 -0.34 -4.64 -1.19
N THR A 36 -0.46 -5.95 -0.95
CA THR A 36 0.21 -7.02 -1.69
C THR A 36 -0.55 -7.44 -2.95
N CYS A 37 0.07 -8.30 -3.76
CA CYS A 37 -0.54 -8.91 -4.95
C CYS A 37 -1.79 -9.73 -4.57
N LYS A 38 -1.69 -10.57 -3.52
CA LYS A 38 -2.81 -11.40 -3.03
C LYS A 38 -3.93 -10.60 -2.41
N GLU A 39 -3.62 -9.55 -1.64
CA GLU A 39 -4.65 -8.65 -1.10
C GLU A 39 -5.35 -7.86 -2.22
N THR A 40 -4.65 -7.55 -3.31
CA THR A 40 -5.25 -6.91 -4.50
C THR A 40 -6.22 -7.87 -5.21
N ALA A 41 -5.83 -9.12 -5.41
CA ALA A 41 -6.75 -10.14 -5.96
C ALA A 41 -7.98 -10.34 -5.05
N LEU A 42 -7.79 -10.43 -3.73
CA LEU A 42 -8.89 -10.56 -2.77
C LEU A 42 -9.81 -9.33 -2.72
N ASP A 43 -9.25 -8.13 -2.89
CA ASP A 43 -10.00 -6.87 -3.01
C ASP A 43 -10.86 -6.85 -4.28
N ILE A 44 -10.32 -7.30 -5.42
CA ILE A 44 -11.08 -7.41 -6.68
C ILE A 44 -12.18 -8.47 -6.55
N TYR A 45 -11.84 -9.69 -6.10
CA TYR A 45 -12.79 -10.79 -5.91
C TYR A 45 -14.00 -10.40 -5.07
N LYS A 46 -13.79 -9.72 -3.94
CA LYS A 46 -14.85 -9.24 -3.04
C LYS A 46 -15.78 -8.18 -3.65
N ASN A 47 -15.39 -7.56 -4.76
CA ASN A 47 -16.15 -6.53 -5.45
C ASN A 47 -16.63 -6.97 -6.85
N LEU A 48 -16.46 -8.25 -7.22
CA LEU A 48 -17.09 -8.80 -8.43
C LEU A 48 -18.61 -8.87 -8.24
N ASP A 49 -19.35 -8.57 -9.30
CA ASP A 49 -20.76 -8.91 -9.39
C ASP A 49 -20.96 -10.36 -9.87
N GLN A 50 -22.20 -10.84 -9.79
CA GLN A 50 -22.53 -12.22 -10.16
C GLN A 50 -22.27 -12.51 -11.66
N GLU A 51 -22.40 -11.50 -12.54
CA GLU A 51 -22.14 -11.66 -13.98
C GLU A 51 -20.64 -11.87 -14.24
N SER A 52 -19.79 -11.11 -13.55
CA SER A 52 -18.33 -11.27 -13.59
C SER A 52 -17.88 -12.59 -12.98
N ILE A 53 -18.49 -13.03 -11.88
CA ILE A 53 -18.22 -14.34 -11.26
C ILE A 53 -18.57 -15.47 -12.24
N ASN A 54 -19.78 -15.45 -12.82
CA ASN A 54 -20.20 -16.46 -13.80
C ASN A 54 -19.27 -16.47 -15.02
N THR A 55 -18.92 -15.29 -15.55
CA THR A 55 -17.99 -15.15 -16.68
C THR A 55 -16.63 -15.80 -16.37
N LEU A 56 -16.10 -15.61 -15.16
CA LEU A 56 -14.84 -16.22 -14.74
C LEU A 56 -14.96 -17.73 -14.52
N GLN A 57 -16.09 -18.22 -14.00
CA GLN A 57 -16.38 -19.67 -13.86
C GLN A 57 -16.51 -20.39 -15.21
N GLU A 58 -16.95 -19.70 -16.25
CA GLU A 58 -17.07 -20.22 -17.62
C GLU A 58 -15.77 -20.04 -18.46
N THR A 59 -14.76 -19.34 -17.95
CA THR A 59 -13.50 -19.07 -18.65
C THR A 59 -12.40 -20.04 -18.21
N GLU A 60 -11.76 -20.74 -19.15
CA GLU A 60 -10.54 -21.53 -18.87
C GLU A 60 -9.38 -20.61 -18.43
N LYS A 61 -8.47 -21.08 -17.55
CA LYS A 61 -7.41 -20.24 -16.98
C LYS A 61 -6.49 -19.67 -18.07
N GLU A 62 -6.23 -20.47 -19.10
CA GLU A 62 -5.44 -20.16 -20.28
C GLU A 62 -6.07 -19.02 -21.13
N ASP A 63 -7.40 -18.90 -21.11
CA ASP A 63 -8.16 -17.91 -21.89
C ASP A 63 -8.32 -16.56 -21.17
N LEU A 64 -7.85 -16.42 -19.91
CA LEU A 64 -7.84 -15.13 -19.18
C LEU A 64 -7.14 -13.99 -19.93
N ILE A 65 -6.23 -14.33 -20.86
CA ILE A 65 -5.56 -13.36 -21.74
C ILE A 65 -6.55 -12.51 -22.57
N GLN A 66 -7.75 -13.02 -22.85
CA GLN A 66 -8.78 -12.26 -23.58
C GLN A 66 -9.20 -10.98 -22.84
N PHE A 67 -9.13 -10.97 -21.51
CA PHE A 67 -9.48 -9.83 -20.67
C PHE A 67 -8.34 -8.80 -20.50
N HIS A 68 -7.16 -9.06 -21.08
CA HIS A 68 -5.96 -8.24 -20.91
C HIS A 68 -6.19 -6.75 -21.21
N PHE A 69 -6.78 -6.40 -22.36
CA PHE A 69 -6.98 -5.00 -22.75
C PHE A 69 -8.15 -4.29 -22.05
N GLY A 70 -9.11 -5.05 -21.52
CA GLY A 70 -10.21 -4.51 -20.72
C GLY A 70 -9.86 -4.50 -19.24
N TRP A 71 -10.18 -5.61 -18.56
CA TRP A 71 -9.99 -5.78 -17.11
C TRP A 71 -8.52 -5.65 -16.68
N GLY A 72 -7.59 -6.28 -17.39
CA GLY A 72 -6.15 -6.17 -17.09
C GLY A 72 -5.62 -4.73 -17.21
N MET A 73 -6.15 -3.94 -18.16
CA MET A 73 -5.82 -2.50 -18.25
C MET A 73 -6.44 -1.70 -17.10
N GLY A 74 -7.67 -2.02 -16.71
CA GLY A 74 -8.30 -1.49 -15.50
C GLY A 74 -7.46 -1.75 -14.24
N ILE A 75 -6.97 -2.98 -14.04
CA ILE A 75 -6.11 -3.34 -12.90
C ILE A 75 -4.82 -2.51 -12.89
N ARG A 76 -4.10 -2.41 -14.02
CA ARG A 76 -2.86 -1.62 -14.15
C ARG A 76 -3.05 -0.17 -13.72
N ASN A 77 -4.17 0.43 -14.13
CA ASN A 77 -4.48 1.83 -13.89
C ASN A 77 -4.99 2.08 -12.46
N SER A 78 -5.89 1.23 -11.95
CA SER A 78 -6.53 1.42 -10.64
C SER A 78 -5.63 1.07 -9.45
N TYR A 79 -4.74 0.10 -9.59
CA TYR A 79 -3.84 -0.35 -8.51
C TYR A 79 -2.42 0.23 -8.63
N GLY A 80 -2.23 1.23 -9.50
CA GLY A 80 -0.98 1.98 -9.63
C GLY A 80 0.20 1.12 -10.06
N LEU A 81 -0.02 0.11 -10.90
CA LEU A 81 1.05 -0.81 -11.31
C LEU A 81 2.12 -0.10 -12.16
N TRP A 82 1.77 0.96 -12.88
CA TRP A 82 2.74 1.77 -13.64
C TRP A 82 3.82 2.47 -12.80
N SER A 83 3.68 2.52 -11.46
CA SER A 83 4.69 3.11 -10.59
C SER A 83 5.88 2.17 -10.39
N GLU A 84 7.10 2.71 -10.55
CA GLU A 84 8.35 2.02 -10.18
C GLU A 84 8.31 1.57 -8.72
N ASP A 85 7.69 2.36 -7.83
CA ASP A 85 7.52 2.06 -6.41
C ASP A 85 6.22 1.34 -6.04
N SER A 86 5.46 0.82 -7.02
CA SER A 86 4.23 0.08 -6.76
C SER A 86 4.46 -1.14 -5.84
N PRO A 87 3.92 -1.15 -4.61
CA PRO A 87 4.13 -2.27 -3.68
C PRO A 87 3.38 -3.52 -4.13
N VAL A 88 2.24 -3.35 -4.81
CA VAL A 88 1.48 -4.44 -5.43
C VAL A 88 2.35 -5.14 -6.49
N ARG A 89 2.97 -4.37 -7.39
CA ARG A 89 3.83 -4.89 -8.46
C ARG A 89 5.07 -5.61 -7.92
N LYS A 90 5.78 -4.99 -6.95
CA LYS A 90 6.92 -5.62 -6.26
C LYS A 90 6.49 -6.90 -5.52
N SER A 91 5.28 -6.92 -4.94
CA SER A 91 4.71 -8.12 -4.32
C SER A 91 4.34 -9.21 -5.33
N CYS A 92 3.91 -8.87 -6.55
CA CYS A 92 3.67 -9.85 -7.62
C CYS A 92 5.00 -10.42 -8.14
N ALA A 93 6.01 -9.57 -8.36
CA ALA A 93 7.36 -9.99 -8.75
C ALA A 93 7.96 -11.01 -7.77
N ALA A 94 7.87 -10.72 -6.47
CA ALA A 94 8.37 -11.59 -5.41
C ALA A 94 7.72 -12.99 -5.40
N MET A 95 6.46 -13.14 -5.86
CA MET A 95 5.81 -14.45 -6.00
C MET A 95 6.43 -15.31 -7.11
N SER A 96 7.00 -14.68 -8.14
CA SER A 96 7.75 -15.34 -9.22
C SER A 96 9.26 -15.46 -8.94
N GLY A 97 9.73 -14.99 -7.78
CA GLY A 97 11.16 -14.92 -7.45
C GLY A 97 11.91 -13.76 -8.13
N GLU A 98 11.19 -12.81 -8.74
CA GLU A 98 11.74 -11.64 -9.41
C GLU A 98 11.81 -10.44 -8.45
N GLN A 99 12.74 -9.51 -8.70
CA GLN A 99 12.85 -8.25 -7.93
C GLN A 99 11.83 -7.20 -8.37
N ASP A 100 11.49 -7.20 -9.65
CA ASP A 100 10.48 -6.32 -10.23
C ASP A 100 9.86 -6.96 -11.49
N MET A 101 8.66 -6.54 -11.87
CA MET A 101 7.84 -7.17 -12.90
C MET A 101 7.13 -6.12 -13.77
N HIS A 102 6.97 -6.35 -15.08
CA HIS A 102 6.24 -5.42 -15.95
C HIS A 102 4.76 -5.29 -15.51
N PRO A 103 4.14 -4.08 -15.55
CA PRO A 103 2.74 -3.89 -15.13
C PRO A 103 1.75 -4.84 -15.79
N ASP A 104 1.97 -5.22 -17.05
CA ASP A 104 1.17 -6.22 -17.77
C ASP A 104 1.22 -7.59 -17.09
N SER A 105 2.43 -8.12 -16.87
CA SER A 105 2.66 -9.40 -16.20
C SER A 105 2.07 -9.39 -14.79
N ALA A 106 2.25 -8.29 -14.04
CA ALA A 106 1.66 -8.15 -12.71
C ALA A 106 0.12 -8.16 -12.75
N SER A 107 -0.49 -7.55 -13.76
CA SER A 107 -1.95 -7.62 -13.94
C SER A 107 -2.44 -9.01 -14.33
N SER A 108 -1.68 -9.78 -15.13
CA SER A 108 -2.01 -11.18 -15.42
C SER A 108 -1.97 -12.04 -14.15
N VAL A 109 -0.90 -11.93 -13.34
CA VAL A 109 -0.81 -12.64 -12.05
C VAL A 109 -2.00 -12.31 -11.13
N ILE A 110 -2.44 -11.05 -11.09
CA ILE A 110 -3.62 -10.65 -10.31
C ILE A 110 -4.91 -11.26 -10.88
N MET A 111 -5.10 -11.29 -12.21
CA MET A 111 -6.28 -11.92 -12.83
C MET A 111 -6.31 -13.43 -12.57
N GLU A 112 -5.17 -14.12 -12.66
CA GLU A 112 -5.05 -15.54 -12.31
C GLU A 112 -5.42 -15.81 -10.85
N LEU A 113 -4.94 -14.98 -9.91
CA LEU A 113 -5.29 -15.11 -8.49
C LEU A 113 -6.78 -14.85 -8.22
N VAL A 114 -7.43 -13.94 -8.97
CA VAL A 114 -8.88 -13.74 -8.86
C VAL A 114 -9.65 -14.94 -9.42
N TRP A 115 -9.20 -15.51 -10.54
CA TRP A 115 -9.77 -16.72 -11.13
C TRP A 115 -9.66 -17.92 -10.17
N GLU A 116 -8.51 -18.08 -9.50
CA GLU A 116 -8.30 -19.10 -8.45
C GLU A 116 -9.29 -18.90 -7.29
N LEU A 117 -9.46 -17.66 -6.79
CA LEU A 117 -10.43 -17.36 -5.72
C LEU A 117 -11.89 -17.67 -6.10
N VAL A 118 -12.25 -17.51 -7.38
CA VAL A 118 -13.59 -17.85 -7.91
C VAL A 118 -13.83 -19.36 -7.92
N HIS A 119 -12.80 -20.18 -8.20
CA HIS A 119 -12.91 -21.64 -8.29
C HIS A 119 -12.68 -22.36 -6.96
N ASP A 120 -11.80 -21.85 -6.10
CA ASP A 120 -11.54 -22.40 -4.74
C ASP A 120 -12.71 -22.17 -3.77
N SER A 121 -13.67 -21.31 -4.13
CA SER A 121 -14.84 -20.98 -3.30
C SER A 121 -16.10 -21.80 -3.62
N MET A 122 -15.97 -22.90 -4.39
CA MET A 122 -17.08 -23.76 -4.85
C MET A 122 -17.19 -25.08 -4.07
#